data_AF-A0A2A6Z8M6-F1
#
_entry.id   AF-A0A2A6Z8M6-F1
#
_cell.length_a   1.000
_cell.length_b   1.000
_cell.length_c   1.000
_cell.angle_alpha   90.00
_cell.angle_beta   90.00
_cell.angle_gamma   90.00
#
_symmetry.space_group_name_H-M   'P 1'
#
loop_
_entity.id
_entity.type
_entity.pdbx_description
1 polymer ?
#
loop_
_entity_poly.entity_id
_entity_poly.type
_entity_poly.pdbx_seq_one_letter_code
_entity_poly.pdbx_strand_id
1 'polypeptide(L)'
;MKNNSPQKQAAISWIILMIGILLAVIGAMTAKEYRVNLCLLIGAMVVIGGIVYHLTMMKCPYCGCSLVGYRPIPKECPKCHKKFEE
;
A
#
# COMPACT_ATOMS: atom_id res chain seq x y z
N MET A 1 8.71 -17.11 8.60
CA MET A 1 8.01 -15.81 8.59
C MET A 1 6.51 -16.09 8.60
N LYS A 2 5.80 -15.72 9.67
CA LYS A 2 4.35 -15.87 9.79
C LYS A 2 3.70 -14.91 8.79
N ASN A 3 3.26 -15.43 7.66
CA ASN A 3 2.74 -14.64 6.53
C ASN A 3 1.29 -14.25 6.83
N ASN A 4 1.12 -13.10 7.48
CA ASN A 4 -0.18 -12.45 7.64
C ASN A 4 -0.93 -12.45 6.31
N SER A 5 -2.23 -12.75 6.33
CA SER A 5 -3.08 -12.77 5.13
C SER A 5 -2.82 -11.54 4.25
N PRO A 6 -2.75 -11.68 2.91
CA PRO A 6 -2.62 -10.55 2.00
C PRO A 6 -3.80 -9.59 2.15
N GLN A 7 -4.93 -10.03 2.71
CA GLN A 7 -6.02 -9.16 3.14
C GLN A 7 -5.62 -8.24 4.31
N LYS A 8 -5.02 -8.77 5.39
CA LYS A 8 -4.50 -7.94 6.48
C LYS A 8 -3.42 -6.97 5.99
N GLN A 9 -2.54 -7.43 5.11
CA GLN A 9 -1.52 -6.56 4.50
C GLN A 9 -2.11 -5.48 3.60
N ALA A 10 -3.13 -5.81 2.81
CA ALA A 10 -3.83 -4.83 1.99
C ALA A 10 -4.60 -3.80 2.83
N ALA A 11 -5.21 -4.23 3.95
CA ALA A 11 -5.85 -3.32 4.90
C ALA A 11 -4.84 -2.35 5.51
N ILE A 12 -3.69 -2.84 5.98
CA ILE A 12 -2.59 -2.01 6.50
C ILE A 12 -2.08 -1.06 5.41
N SER A 13 -1.90 -1.55 4.19
CA SER A 13 -1.45 -0.72 3.06
C SER A 13 -2.45 0.37 2.71
N TRP A 14 -3.75 0.09 2.76
CA TRP A 14 -4.80 1.09 2.58
C TRP A 14 -4.74 2.17 3.66
N ILE A 15 -4.51 1.80 4.92
CA ILE A 15 -4.35 2.77 6.02
C ILE A 15 -3.14 3.67 5.77
N ILE A 16 -1.99 3.10 5.38
CA ILE A 16 -0.78 3.87 5.06
C ILE A 16 -1.03 4.84 3.90
N LEU A 17 -1.73 4.40 2.86
CA LEU A 17 -2.09 5.25 1.72
C LEU A 17 -2.99 6.43 2.14
N MET A 18 -4.01 6.16 2.97
CA MET A 18 -4.89 7.22 3.48
C MET A 18 -4.13 8.26 4.32
N ILE A 19 -3.17 7.82 5.14
CA ILE A 19 -2.30 8.72 5.93
C ILE A 19 -1.40 9.55 5.01
N GLY A 20 -0.80 8.92 3.98
CA GLY A 20 0.04 9.62 3.01
C GLY A 20 -0.71 10.71 2.25
N ILE A 21 -1.95 10.44 1.83
CA ILE A 21 -2.82 11.43 1.17
C ILE A 21 -3.14 12.57 2.13
N LEU A 22 -3.51 12.26 3.38
CA LEU A 22 -3.83 13.28 4.38
C LEU A 22 -2.65 14.25 4.61
N LEU A 23 -1.44 13.71 4.76
CA LEU A 23 -0.22 14.51 4.90
C LEU A 23 0.08 15.35 3.66
N ALA A 24 -0.10 14.79 2.46
CA ALA A 24 0.08 15.53 1.21
C ALA A 24 -0.91 16.70 1.08
N VAL A 25 -2.18 16.50 1.45
CA VAL A 25 -3.21 17.55 1.45
C VAL A 25 -2.87 18.65 2.45
N ILE A 26 -2.46 18.31 3.69
CA ILE A 26 -2.04 19.29 4.70
C ILE A 26 -0.81 20.07 4.21
N GLY A 27 0.16 19.38 3.62
CA GLY A 27 1.36 19.98 3.02
C GLY A 27 1.02 20.96 1.90
N ALA A 28 0.06 20.61 1.03
CA ALA A 28 -0.42 21.45 -0.06
C ALA A 28 -1.19 22.69 0.45
N MET A 29 -2.05 22.53 1.45
CA MET A 29 -2.79 23.63 2.08
C MET A 29 -1.86 24.62 2.82
N THR A 30 -0.73 24.13 3.33
CA THR A 30 0.27 24.94 4.05
C THR A 30 1.28 25.62 3.11
N ALA A 31 1.37 25.17 1.86
CA ALA A 31 2.24 25.78 0.83
C ALA A 31 1.61 27.08 0.31
N LYS A 32 1.64 28.15 1.13
CA LYS A 32 1.18 29.49 0.75
C LYS A 32 2.17 30.28 -0.12
N GLU A 33 3.41 29.82 -0.23
CA GLU A 33 4.38 30.32 -1.20
C GLU A 33 5.07 29.13 -1.84
N TYR A 34 5.50 29.28 -3.09
CA TYR A 34 6.20 28.30 -3.94
C TYR A 34 7.47 27.65 -3.34
N ARG A 35 7.74 27.83 -2.05
CA ARG A 35 8.67 27.01 -1.28
C ARG A 35 8.02 25.66 -1.03
N VAL A 36 8.49 24.67 -1.79
CA VAL A 36 8.17 23.25 -1.57
C VAL A 36 8.42 22.94 -0.09
N ASN A 37 7.35 22.87 0.69
CA ASN A 37 7.47 22.71 2.13
C ASN A 37 8.03 21.31 2.40
N LEU A 38 8.96 21.17 3.35
CA LEU A 38 9.57 19.88 3.69
C LEU A 38 8.50 18.81 3.98
N CYS A 39 7.37 19.24 4.54
CA CYS A 39 6.20 18.42 4.79
C CYS A 39 5.58 17.82 3.50
N LEU A 40 5.59 18.56 2.38
CA LEU A 40 5.08 18.11 1.09
C LEU A 40 6.03 17.07 0.46
N LEU A 41 7.34 17.27 0.59
CA LEU A 41 8.35 16.27 0.19
C LEU A 41 8.23 14.97 1.00
N ILE A 42 8.08 15.07 2.33
CA ILE A 42 7.89 13.90 3.19
C ILE A 42 6.59 13.18 2.83
N GLY A 43 5.48 13.92 2.64
CA GLY A 43 4.21 13.36 2.21
C GLY A 43 4.32 12.60 0.89
N ALA A 44 5.01 13.17 -0.11
CA ALA A 44 5.24 12.51 -1.39
C ALA A 44 6.06 11.21 -1.24
N MET A 45 7.13 11.22 -0.44
CA MET A 45 7.95 10.03 -0.19
C MET A 45 7.16 8.93 0.52
N VAL A 46 6.30 9.28 1.48
CA VAL A 46 5.41 8.32 2.17
C VAL A 46 4.40 7.71 1.20
N VAL A 47 3.80 8.52 0.31
CA VAL A 47 2.88 8.01 -0.71
C VAL A 47 3.59 7.05 -1.68
N ILE A 48 4.76 7.42 -2.19
CA ILE A 48 5.55 6.56 -3.09
C ILE A 48 5.93 5.26 -2.37
N GLY A 49 6.44 5.34 -1.14
CA GLY A 49 6.78 4.18 -0.32
C GLY A 49 5.56 3.29 -0.06
N GLY A 50 4.41 3.88 0.24
CA GLY A 50 3.14 3.16 0.41
C GLY A 50 2.68 2.44 -0.84
N ILE A 51 2.82 3.07 -2.02
CA ILE A 51 2.50 2.44 -3.32
C ILE A 51 3.45 1.27 -3.60
N VAL A 52 4.77 1.47 -3.43
CA VAL A 52 5.77 0.41 -3.64
C VAL A 52 5.55 -0.75 -2.67
N TYR A 53 5.26 -0.45 -1.40
CA TYR A 53 4.91 -1.46 -0.39
C TYR A 53 3.63 -2.21 -0.79
N HIS A 54 2.61 -1.51 -1.26
CA HIS A 54 1.38 -2.14 -1.72
C HIS A 54 1.65 -3.10 -2.88
N LEU A 55 2.39 -2.66 -3.90
CA LEU A 55 2.71 -3.46 -5.09
C LEU A 55 3.59 -4.67 -4.76
N THR A 56 4.54 -4.53 -3.83
CA THR A 56 5.43 -5.63 -3.42
C THR A 56 4.72 -6.65 -2.54
N MET A 57 3.81 -6.21 -1.65
CA MET A 57 3.02 -7.09 -0.80
C MET A 57 1.82 -7.74 -1.48
N MET A 58 1.33 -7.17 -2.59
CA MET A 58 0.31 -7.80 -3.44
C MET A 58 0.85 -9.03 -4.21
N LYS A 59 1.92 -9.67 -3.75
CA LYS A 59 2.43 -10.92 -4.29
C LYS A 59 2.03 -12.07 -3.37
N CYS A 60 1.62 -13.19 -3.95
CA CYS A 60 1.35 -14.39 -3.19
C CYS A 60 2.62 -14.82 -2.42
N PRO A 61 2.57 -14.99 -1.09
CA PRO A 61 3.74 -15.37 -0.29
C PRO A 61 4.24 -16.79 -0.56
N TYR A 62 3.45 -17.62 -1.26
CA TYR A 62 3.82 -19.00 -1.59
C TYR A 62 4.42 -19.16 -2.98
N CYS A 63 3.87 -18.47 -3.99
CA CYS A 63 4.27 -18.63 -5.39
C CYS A 63 4.76 -17.35 -6.07
N GLY A 64 4.77 -16.21 -5.36
CA GLY A 64 5.22 -14.91 -5.87
C GLY A 64 4.31 -14.27 -6.93
N CYS A 65 3.15 -14.87 -7.24
CA CYS A 65 2.23 -14.36 -8.25
C CYS A 65 1.63 -13.01 -7.84
N SER A 66 1.64 -12.01 -8.72
CA SER A 66 0.99 -10.72 -8.47
C SER A 66 -0.53 -10.86 -8.43
N LEU A 67 -1.12 -10.40 -7.34
CA LEU A 67 -2.56 -10.30 -7.07
C LEU A 67 -3.11 -8.91 -7.40
N VAL A 68 -2.28 -8.00 -7.93
CA VAL A 68 -2.61 -6.59 -8.20
C VAL A 68 -3.87 -6.41 -9.07
N GLY A 69 -4.15 -7.36 -9.96
CA GLY A 69 -5.30 -7.32 -10.87
C GLY A 69 -6.61 -7.90 -10.31
N TYR A 70 -6.62 -8.51 -9.12
CA TYR A 70 -7.80 -9.18 -8.58
C TYR A 70 -8.48 -8.31 -7.52
N ARG A 71 -9.65 -7.73 -7.85
CA ARG A 71 -10.57 -7.12 -6.88
C ARG A 71 -11.95 -7.78 -6.96
N PRO A 72 -12.55 -8.19 -5.83
CA PRO A 72 -12.00 -8.18 -4.46
C PRO A 72 -10.80 -9.14 -4.31
N ILE A 73 -9.92 -8.89 -3.32
CA ILE A 73 -8.72 -9.74 -3.08
C ILE A 73 -9.20 -11.18 -2.84
N PRO A 74 -8.72 -12.15 -3.63
CA PRO A 74 -9.22 -13.51 -3.56
C PRO A 74 -8.75 -14.16 -2.25
N LYS A 75 -9.61 -15.00 -1.65
CA LYS A 75 -9.29 -15.77 -0.43
C LYS A 75 -8.24 -16.87 -0.69
N GLU A 76 -8.04 -17.21 -1.96
CA GLU A 76 -7.17 -18.27 -2.43
C GLU A 76 -6.31 -17.73 -3.58
N CYS A 77 -5.06 -18.20 -3.71
CA CYS A 77 -4.23 -17.78 -4.83
C CYS A 77 -4.70 -18.45 -6.13
N PRO A 78 -4.98 -17.69 -7.21
CA PRO A 78 -5.47 -18.25 -8.48
C PRO A 78 -4.45 -19.16 -9.20
N LYS A 79 -3.16 -19.09 -8.82
CA LYS A 79 -2.09 -19.88 -9.43
C LYS A 79 -1.76 -21.15 -8.63
N CYS A 80 -1.56 -21.01 -7.32
CA CYS A 80 -1.17 -22.15 -6.47
C CYS A 80 -2.34 -22.74 -5.66
N HIS A 81 -3.55 -22.18 -5.75
CA HIS A 81 -4.76 -22.60 -5.03
C HIS A 81 -4.59 -22.72 -3.50
N LYS A 82 -3.50 -22.18 -2.94
CA LYS A 82 -3.31 -22.09 -1.49
C LYS A 82 -4.20 -21.00 -0.94
N LYS A 83 -4.95 -21.35 0.10
CA LYS A 83 -5.71 -20.39 0.91
C LYS A 83 -4.75 -19.47 1.62
N PHE A 84 -5.12 -18.21 1.70
CA PHE A 84 -4.41 -17.27 2.54
C PHE A 84 -4.89 -17.48 3.99
N GLU A 85 -3.96 -17.85 4.86
CA GLU A 85 -4.25 -18.08 6.28
C GLU A 85 -4.69 -16.77 6.94
N GLU A 86 -5.84 -16.77 7.61
CA GLU A 86 -6.61 -15.56 7.99
C GLU A 86 -5.92 -14.65 9.01
#